data_AF-A0A9P8W2B7-F1
#
_entry.id   AF-A0A9P8W2B7-F1
#
_cell.length_a   1.000
_cell.length_b   1.000
_cell.length_c   1.000
_cell.angle_alpha   90.00
_cell.angle_beta   90.00
_cell.angle_gamma   90.00
#
_symmetry.space_group_name_H-M   'P 1'
#
loop_
_entity.id
_entity.type
_entity.pdbx_description
1 polymer ?
#
loop_
_entity_poly.entity_id
_entity_poly.type
_entity_poly.pdbx_seq_one_letter_code
_entity_poly.pdbx_strand_id
1 'polypeptide(L)'
;MSDVVEEVPRLVDETPISPSRPNQQRKMSLEAHLQHRPERAELVEKNILPESTAAPGLQAHQKELKKHMLEDKLNDKISHRPEPETLIKDNILHDDPRETSQ
;
A
#
# COMPACT_ATOMS: atom_id res chain seq x y z
N MET A 1 -29.46 -26.24 0.79
CA MET A 1 -29.10 -25.36 1.91
C MET A 1 -27.60 -25.43 2.02
N SER A 2 -26.94 -24.37 1.58
CA SER A 2 -25.48 -24.28 1.48
C SER A 2 -24.90 -24.16 2.89
N ASP A 3 -24.03 -25.09 3.27
CA ASP A 3 -23.25 -25.00 4.51
C ASP A 3 -22.42 -23.72 4.49
N VAL A 4 -22.76 -22.82 5.41
CA VAL A 4 -21.98 -21.64 5.72
C VAL A 4 -20.74 -22.14 6.45
N VAL A 5 -19.62 -22.19 5.73
CA VAL A 5 -18.29 -22.32 6.35
C VAL A 5 -18.01 -21.03 7.10
N GLU A 6 -18.41 -21.02 8.37
CA GLU A 6 -18.07 -19.98 9.32
C GLU A 6 -16.55 -20.02 9.52
N GLU A 7 -15.85 -19.10 8.87
CA GLU A 7 -14.40 -18.95 8.97
C GLU A 7 -14.08 -18.44 10.37
N VAL A 8 -13.96 -19.37 11.32
CA VAL A 8 -13.56 -19.05 12.69
C VAL A 8 -12.15 -18.44 12.61
N PRO A 9 -11.95 -17.17 13.03
CA PRO A 9 -10.64 -16.55 12.99
C PRO A 9 -9.68 -17.43 13.80
N ARG A 10 -8.57 -17.83 13.17
CA ARG A 10 -7.59 -18.73 13.80
C ARG A 10 -7.15 -18.12 15.13
N LEU A 11 -7.58 -18.73 16.23
CA LEU A 11 -7.27 -18.30 17.59
C LEU A 11 -5.74 -18.20 17.73
N VAL A 12 -5.25 -17.02 18.10
CA VAL A 12 -3.82 -16.80 18.34
C VAL A 12 -3.34 -17.74 19.45
N ASP A 13 -2.32 -18.54 19.16
CA ASP A 13 -1.70 -19.42 20.17
C ASP A 13 -0.90 -18.53 21.13
N GLU A 14 -1.37 -18.42 22.37
CA GLU A 14 -0.79 -17.63 23.47
C GLU A 14 0.16 -18.45 24.37
N THR A 15 0.49 -19.71 24.02
CA THR A 15 1.44 -20.48 24.84
C THR A 15 2.83 -19.77 24.90
N PRO A 16 3.71 -20.01 25.87
CA PRO A 16 5.02 -19.34 25.89
C PRO A 16 6.03 -19.97 24.92
N ILE A 17 6.92 -19.15 24.31
CA ILE A 17 8.02 -19.59 23.42
C ILE A 17 9.26 -20.04 24.22
N SER A 18 9.19 -20.00 25.55
CA SER A 18 10.33 -20.25 26.43
C SER A 18 11.03 -21.59 26.15
N PRO A 19 12.38 -21.62 26.12
CA PRO A 19 13.15 -22.84 25.83
C PRO A 19 12.97 -23.94 26.90
N SER A 20 12.42 -23.59 28.06
CA SER A 20 12.15 -24.50 29.18
C SER A 20 11.00 -25.49 28.93
N ARG A 21 10.11 -25.24 27.97
CA ARG A 21 9.05 -26.17 27.55
C ARG A 21 8.85 -26.06 26.03
N PRO A 22 9.51 -26.90 25.21
CA PRO A 22 9.31 -26.86 23.78
C PRO A 22 7.87 -27.29 23.44
N ASN A 23 7.00 -26.33 23.15
CA ASN A 23 5.72 -26.63 22.52
C ASN A 23 5.98 -27.01 21.06
N GLN A 24 6.05 -28.32 20.78
CA GLN A 24 6.35 -28.85 19.45
C GLN A 24 5.34 -28.38 18.39
N GLN A 25 4.06 -28.25 18.77
CA GLN A 25 3.02 -27.75 17.86
C GLN A 25 3.28 -26.30 17.44
N ARG A 26 3.68 -25.42 18.37
CA ARG A 26 4.08 -24.05 18.00
C ARG A 26 5.29 -24.06 17.09
N LYS A 27 6.32 -24.87 17.39
CA LYS A 27 7.53 -24.95 16.54
C LYS A 27 7.17 -25.30 15.11
N MET A 28 6.35 -26.33 14.91
CA MET A 28 5.88 -26.76 13.59
C MET A 28 5.04 -25.66 12.89
N SER A 29 4.17 -24.98 13.65
CA SER A 29 3.39 -23.84 13.13
C SER A 29 4.30 -22.70 12.66
N LEU A 30 5.26 -22.26 13.47
CA LEU A 30 6.19 -21.20 13.10
C LEU A 30 7.01 -21.58 11.87
N GLU A 31 7.51 -22.82 11.81
CA GLU A 31 8.24 -23.34 10.66
C GLU A 31 7.40 -23.27 9.38
N ALA A 32 6.14 -23.69 9.43
CA ALA A 32 5.21 -23.59 8.30
C ALA A 32 4.98 -22.13 7.85
N HIS A 33 4.86 -21.18 8.78
CA HIS A 33 4.71 -19.75 8.44
C HIS A 33 5.98 -19.14 7.85
N LEU A 34 7.16 -19.58 8.30
CA LEU A 34 8.44 -19.11 7.76
C LEU A 34 8.67 -19.65 6.34
N GLN A 35 8.23 -20.87 6.03
CA GLN A 35 8.29 -21.44 4.68
C GLN A 35 7.41 -20.69 3.67
N HIS A 36 6.26 -20.17 4.10
CA HIS A 36 5.32 -19.42 3.26
C HIS A 36 5.44 -17.90 3.45
N ARG A 37 6.57 -17.42 4.00
CA ARG A 37 6.78 -15.99 4.24
C ARG A 37 6.88 -15.25 2.90
N PRO A 38 6.06 -14.22 2.64
CA PRO A 38 6.15 -13.43 1.43
C PRO A 38 7.48 -12.68 1.32
N GLU A 39 7.94 -12.48 0.08
CA GLU A 39 9.12 -11.69 -0.21
C GLU A 39 8.89 -10.20 0.09
N ARG A 40 9.98 -9.47 0.38
CA ARG A 40 9.90 -8.03 0.67
C ARG A 40 9.23 -7.25 -0.48
N ALA A 41 9.53 -7.62 -1.73
CA ALA A 41 9.00 -6.95 -2.91
C ALA A 41 7.46 -7.01 -2.95
N GLU A 42 6.87 -8.18 -2.68
CA GLU A 42 5.41 -8.35 -2.63
C GLU A 42 4.76 -7.50 -1.54
N LEU A 43 5.42 -7.39 -0.38
CA LEU A 43 4.92 -6.55 0.72
C LEU A 43 4.97 -5.06 0.37
N VAL A 44 5.95 -4.64 -0.43
CA VAL A 44 6.04 -3.26 -0.92
C VAL A 44 4.96 -2.99 -1.97
N GLU A 45 4.76 -3.90 -2.92
CA GLU A 45 3.72 -3.80 -3.96
C GLU A 45 2.31 -3.73 -3.33
N LYS A 46 2.06 -4.54 -2.31
CA LYS A 46 0.81 -4.52 -1.52
C LYS A 46 0.69 -3.33 -0.58
N ASN A 47 1.64 -2.37 -0.61
CA ASN A 47 1.68 -1.19 0.24
C ASN A 47 1.68 -1.50 1.75
N ILE A 48 2.18 -2.68 2.14
CA ILE A 48 2.35 -3.08 3.54
C ILE A 48 3.68 -2.54 4.08
N LEU A 49 4.77 -2.73 3.33
CA LEU A 49 6.07 -2.16 3.65
C LEU A 49 6.34 -0.91 2.81
N PRO A 50 6.99 0.13 3.37
CA PRO A 50 7.40 1.29 2.59
C PRO A 50 8.52 0.93 1.61
N GLU A 51 8.44 1.44 0.39
CA GLU A 51 9.52 1.40 -0.59
C GLU A 51 10.61 2.42 -0.22
N SER A 52 11.39 2.09 0.81
CA SER A 52 12.49 2.93 1.26
C SER A 52 13.72 2.11 1.63
N THR A 53 14.88 2.70 1.34
CA THR A 53 16.21 2.27 1.79
C THR A 53 16.63 2.97 3.09
N ALA A 54 15.84 3.93 3.58
CA ALA A 54 16.12 4.63 4.83
C ALA A 54 15.99 3.70 6.04
N ALA A 55 16.77 4.00 7.09
CA ALA A 55 16.70 3.29 8.36
C ALA A 55 15.26 3.31 8.94
N PRO A 56 14.80 2.24 9.63
CA PRO A 56 13.43 2.14 10.12
C PRO A 56 12.95 3.34 10.93
N GLY A 57 13.81 3.92 11.77
CA GLY A 57 13.47 5.11 12.56
C GLY A 57 13.26 6.40 11.77
N LEU A 58 13.72 6.46 10.51
CA LEU A 58 13.62 7.65 9.66
C LEU A 58 12.52 7.55 8.59
N GLN A 59 11.95 6.35 8.39
CA GLN A 59 10.96 6.13 7.33
C GLN A 59 9.71 7.00 7.50
N ALA A 60 9.29 7.24 8.75
CA ALA A 60 8.17 8.12 9.06
C ALA A 60 8.43 9.57 8.60
N HIS A 61 9.56 10.14 9.01
CA HIS A 61 9.95 11.50 8.63
C HIS A 61 10.18 11.64 7.12
N GLN A 62 10.76 10.63 6.48
CA GLN A 62 10.91 10.63 5.02
C GLN A 62 9.55 10.65 4.31
N LYS A 63 8.57 9.87 4.80
CA LYS A 63 7.21 9.86 4.23
C LYS A 63 6.52 11.21 4.40
N GLU A 64 6.65 11.82 5.57
CA GLU A 64 6.12 13.14 5.88
C GLU A 64 6.73 14.21 4.95
N LEU A 65 8.06 14.23 4.81
CA LEU A 65 8.74 15.14 3.89
C LEU A 65 8.27 14.96 2.44
N LYS A 66 8.22 13.70 1.95
CA LYS A 66 7.72 13.40 0.60
C LYS A 66 6.30 13.90 0.38
N LYS A 67 5.44 13.79 1.40
CA LYS A 67 4.06 14.30 1.34
C LYS A 67 4.04 15.82 1.19
N HIS A 68 4.77 16.55 2.02
CA HIS A 68 4.83 18.02 1.94
C HIS A 68 5.40 18.49 0.60
N MET A 69 6.49 17.89 0.13
CA MET A 69 7.05 18.21 -1.19
C MET A 69 6.04 17.98 -2.33
N LEU A 70 5.22 16.92 -2.24
CA LEU A 70 4.19 16.64 -3.22
C LEU A 70 3.04 17.64 -3.14
N GLU A 71 2.64 18.02 -1.93
CA GLU A 71 1.61 19.02 -1.67
C GLU A 71 2.01 20.37 -2.26
N ASP A 72 3.22 20.85 -1.98
CA ASP A 72 3.74 22.12 -2.53
C ASP A 72 3.79 22.07 -4.06
N LYS A 73 4.31 20.99 -4.63
CA LYS A 73 4.38 20.79 -6.09
C LYS A 73 2.99 20.73 -6.73
N LEU A 74 2.02 20.13 -6.06
CA LEU A 74 0.65 20.04 -6.56
C LEU A 74 -0.04 21.41 -6.49
N ASN A 75 0.14 22.14 -5.38
CA ASN A 75 -0.41 23.48 -5.20
C ASN A 75 0.06 24.43 -6.31
N ASP A 76 1.35 24.43 -6.63
CA ASP A 76 1.91 25.24 -7.72
C ASP A 76 1.33 24.88 -9.10
N LYS A 77 1.11 23.59 -9.36
CA LYS A 77 0.47 23.15 -10.62
C LYS A 77 -1.00 23.51 -10.70
N ILE A 78 -1.72 23.45 -9.59
CA ILE A 78 -3.14 23.79 -9.52
C ILE A 78 -3.32 25.31 -9.64
N SER A 79 -2.43 26.12 -9.05
CA SER A 79 -2.53 27.59 -9.16
C SER A 79 -2.33 28.09 -10.60
N HIS A 80 -1.54 27.36 -11.40
CA HIS A 80 -1.33 27.64 -12.82
C HIS A 80 -2.22 26.78 -13.74
N ARG A 81 -3.34 26.27 -13.23
CA ARG A 81 -4.25 25.45 -14.03
C ARG A 81 -4.82 26.27 -15.20
N PRO A 82 -4.65 25.83 -16.46
CA PRO A 82 -5.18 26.54 -17.62
C PRO A 82 -6.70 26.49 -17.64
N GLU A 83 -7.30 27.60 -18.11
CA GLU A 83 -8.74 27.68 -18.35
C GLU A 83 -9.16 26.77 -19.51
N PRO A 84 -10.38 26.23 -19.50
CA PRO A 84 -10.85 25.30 -20.54
C PRO A 84 -10.79 25.91 -21.96
N GLU A 85 -11.00 27.21 -22.11
CA GLU A 85 -10.88 27.91 -23.40
C GLU A 85 -9.48 27.80 -24.01
N THR A 86 -8.45 27.87 -23.17
CA THR A 86 -7.05 27.71 -23.62
C THR A 86 -6.79 26.28 -24.11
N LEU A 87 -7.40 25.29 -23.46
CA LEU A 87 -7.30 23.88 -23.87
C LEU A 87 -8.03 23.61 -25.19
N ILE A 88 -9.13 24.31 -25.47
CA ILE A 88 -9.84 24.23 -26.75
C ILE A 88 -8.99 24.85 -27.86
N LYS A 89 -8.40 26.02 -27.61
CA LYS A 89 -7.51 26.69 -28.57
C LYS A 89 -6.31 25.83 -28.95
N ASP A 90 -5.75 25.11 -27.99
CA ASP A 90 -4.60 24.22 -28.18
C ASP A 90 -5.00 22.85 -28.77
N ASN A 91 -6.28 22.65 -29.13
CA ASN A 91 -6.86 21.39 -29.63
C ASN A 91 -6.69 20.19 -28.68
N ILE A 92 -6.60 20.44 -27.37
CA ILE A 92 -6.55 19.41 -26.33
C ILE A 92 -7.96 19.02 -25.88
N LEU A 93 -8.87 20.00 -25.79
CA LEU A 93 -10.27 19.82 -25.40
C LEU A 93 -11.20 20.21 -26.57
N HIS A 94 -12.30 19.49 -26.76
CA HIS A 94 -13.31 19.85 -27.76
C HIS A 94 -14.43 20.67 -27.09
N ASP A 95 -15.04 21.58 -27.85
CA ASP A 95 -16.09 22.48 -27.35
C ASP A 95 -17.41 21.71 -27.08
N ASP A 96 -17.70 20.68 -27.87
CA ASP A 96 -18.79 19.74 -27.61
C ASP A 96 -18.28 18.52 -26.81
N PRO A 97 -18.76 18.27 -25.58
CA PRO A 97 -18.36 17.12 -24.77
C PRO A 97 -18.76 15.76 -25.36
N ARG A 98 -19.54 15.72 -26.45
CA ARG A 98 -19.95 14.49 -27.15
C ARG A 98 -19.12 14.18 -28.38
N GLU A 99 -18.29 15.12 -28.85
CA GLU A 99 -17.39 14.90 -29.97
C GLU A 99 -16.00 14.54 -29.44
N THR A 100 -15.70 13.24 -29.36
CA THR A 100 -14.33 12.77 -29.14
C THR A 100 -13.63 12.72 -30.50
N SER A 101 -12.50 13.41 -30.68
CA SER A 101 -11.65 13.31 -31.89
C SER A 101 -11.42 11.84 -32.27
N GLN A 102 -11.73 11.48 -33.52
CA GLN A 102 -11.39 10.18 -34.10
C GLN A 102 -9.90 10.07 -34.40
#